data_AF-A0A535BBG4-F1
#
_entry.id   AF-A0A535BBG4-F1
#
_cell.length_a   1.000
_cell.length_b   1.000
_cell.length_c   1.000
_cell.angle_alpha   90.00
_cell.angle_beta   90.00
_cell.angle_gamma   90.00
#
_symmetry.space_group_name_H-M   'P 1'
#
loop_
_entity.id
_entity.type
_entity.pdbx_description
1 polymer ?
#
loop_
_entity_poly.entity_id
_entity_poly.type
_entity_poly.pdbx_seq_one_letter_code
_entity_poly.pdbx_strand_id
1 'polypeptide(L)'
;MLNLPFALIGGTFALYLSGTNFNISAAVGYIAVFGVSVLNGVVLVSSMLQAADEGLSLHESIIRGCEIRFRPIIVSAIVAIIGFLPAALSHGIGAEIQRPLARVVIGGLISSTPLTLLVLPAIYELLSQNRERSGKKRRRNL
;
A
#
# COMPACT_ATOMS: atom_id res chain seq x y z
N MET A 1 -4.14 -3.34 -6.45
CA MET A 1 -4.92 -2.31 -7.17
C MET A 1 -5.92 -1.58 -6.29
N LEU A 2 -6.47 -2.20 -5.23
CA LEU A 2 -7.43 -1.52 -4.35
C LEU A 2 -6.82 -0.44 -3.42
N ASN A 3 -5.51 -0.50 -3.13
CA ASN A 3 -4.85 0.51 -2.28
C ASN A 3 -4.50 1.81 -3.02
N LEU A 4 -4.65 1.82 -4.34
CA LEU A 4 -4.30 2.94 -5.20
C LEU A 4 -5.07 4.24 -4.89
N PRO A 5 -6.42 4.23 -4.84
CA PRO A 5 -7.19 5.43 -4.52
C PRO A 5 -6.80 6.01 -3.15
N PHE A 6 -6.47 5.15 -2.18
CA PHE A 6 -6.07 5.58 -0.85
C PHE A 6 -4.68 6.22 -0.81
N ALA A 7 -3.75 5.71 -1.61
CA ALA A 7 -2.44 6.32 -1.77
C ALA A 7 -2.55 7.72 -2.40
N LEU A 8 -3.43 7.89 -3.39
CA LEU A 8 -3.73 9.19 -4.02
C LEU A 8 -4.36 10.17 -3.02
N ILE A 9 -5.32 9.72 -2.22
CA ILE A 9 -5.95 10.54 -1.17
C ILE A 9 -4.91 11.01 -0.16
N GLY A 10 -4.01 10.12 0.30
CA GLY A 10 -2.95 10.46 1.25
C GLY A 10 -1.96 11.49 0.70
N GLY A 11 -1.51 11.30 -0.54
CA GLY A 11 -0.61 12.26 -1.20
C GLY A 11 -1.29 13.63 -1.42
N THR A 12 -2.58 13.63 -1.78
CA THR A 12 -3.35 14.85 -2.01
C THR A 12 -3.56 15.60 -0.70
N PHE A 13 -3.91 14.88 0.36
CA PHE A 13 -4.08 15.42 1.69
C PHE A 13 -2.78 16.01 2.25
N ALA A 14 -1.63 15.38 1.99
CA ALA A 14 -0.33 15.90 2.42
C ALA A 14 0.07 17.18 1.68
N LEU A 15 -0.21 17.30 0.37
CA LEU A 15 0.01 18.55 -0.37
C LEU A 15 -0.89 19.67 0.17
N TYR A 16 -2.16 19.35 0.42
CA TYR A 16 -3.14 20.29 0.96
C TYR A 16 -2.71 20.82 2.34
N LEU A 17 -2.35 19.91 3.26
CA LEU A 17 -1.91 20.28 4.60
C LEU A 17 -0.59 21.07 4.59
N SER A 18 0.31 20.74 3.67
CA SER A 18 1.62 21.41 3.57
C SER A 18 1.57 22.71 2.74
N GLY A 19 0.40 23.11 2.24
CA GLY A 19 0.21 24.32 1.44
C GLY A 19 1.03 24.34 0.14
N THR A 20 1.36 23.17 -0.40
CA THR A 20 2.23 23.06 -1.59
C THR A 20 1.37 22.90 -2.83
N ASN A 21 1.63 23.70 -3.86
CA ASN A 21 0.92 23.58 -5.13
C ASN A 21 1.18 22.23 -5.80
N PHE A 22 0.15 21.73 -6.48
CA PHE A 22 0.31 20.61 -7.39
C PHE A 22 1.09 21.05 -8.63
N ASN A 23 2.20 20.38 -8.92
CA ASN A 23 3.04 20.65 -10.09
C ASN A 23 3.52 19.33 -10.74
N ILE A 24 4.31 19.43 -11.80
CA ILE A 24 4.82 18.25 -12.54
C ILE A 24 5.64 17.34 -11.60
N SER A 25 6.41 17.92 -10.67
CA SER A 25 7.21 17.16 -9.70
C SER A 25 6.34 16.42 -8.67
N ALA A 26 5.21 17.00 -8.26
CA ALA A 26 4.19 16.31 -7.47
C ALA A 26 3.63 15.09 -8.22
N ALA A 27 3.34 15.24 -9.52
CA ALA A 27 2.85 14.15 -10.36
C ALA A 27 3.84 12.97 -10.42
N VAL A 28 5.14 13.25 -10.54
CA VAL A 28 6.19 12.22 -10.45
C VAL A 28 6.19 11.52 -9.08
N GLY A 29 5.95 12.27 -7.99
CA GLY A 29 5.77 11.71 -6.65
C GLY A 29 4.60 10.70 -6.58
N TYR A 30 3.47 11.00 -7.21
CA TYR A 30 2.34 10.06 -7.26
C TYR A 30 2.67 8.79 -8.03
N ILE A 31 3.42 8.90 -9.14
CA ILE A 31 3.88 7.73 -9.90
C ILE A 31 4.80 6.86 -9.05
N ALA A 32 5.69 7.46 -8.25
CA ALA A 32 6.55 6.72 -7.34
C ALA A 32 5.72 5.96 -6.27
N VAL A 33 4.75 6.65 -5.64
CA VAL A 33 3.85 6.02 -4.66
C VAL A 33 3.02 4.91 -5.29
N PHE A 34 2.55 5.09 -6.53
CA PHE A 34 1.85 4.07 -7.30
C PHE A 34 2.70 2.80 -7.42
N GLY A 35 3.96 2.93 -7.85
CA GLY A 35 4.88 1.80 -7.99
C GLY A 35 5.08 1.04 -6.67
N VAL A 36 5.31 1.77 -5.58
CA VAL A 36 5.48 1.16 -4.24
C VAL A 36 4.20 0.48 -3.76
N SER A 37 3.04 1.10 -3.98
CA SER A 37 1.74 0.53 -3.57
C SER A 37 1.42 -0.76 -4.33
N VAL A 38 1.70 -0.80 -5.63
CA VAL A 38 1.54 -2.00 -6.45
C VAL A 38 2.49 -3.10 -5.98
N LEU A 39 3.77 -2.78 -5.77
CA LEU A 39 4.76 -3.73 -5.28
C LEU A 39 4.33 -4.34 -3.95
N ASN A 40 3.99 -3.51 -2.96
CA ASN A 40 3.57 -3.97 -1.65
C ASN A 40 2.32 -4.87 -1.73
N GLY A 41 1.35 -4.52 -2.57
CA GLY A 41 0.15 -5.33 -2.77
C GLY A 41 0.43 -6.69 -3.42
N VAL A 42 1.22 -6.73 -4.50
CA VAL A 42 1.58 -7.98 -5.21
C VAL A 42 2.38 -8.90 -4.30
N VAL A 43 3.35 -8.33 -3.59
CA VAL A 43 4.24 -9.06 -2.69
C VAL A 43 3.48 -9.66 -1.50
N LEU A 44 2.47 -8.95 -0.97
CA LEU A 44 1.61 -9.45 0.10
C LEU A 44 0.72 -10.61 -0.38
N VAL A 45 0.07 -10.47 -1.55
CA VAL A 45 -0.75 -11.55 -2.13
C VAL A 45 0.09 -12.77 -2.45
N SER A 46 1.29 -12.59 -3.00
CA SER A 46 2.20 -13.70 -3.29
C SER A 46 2.59 -14.48 -2.03
N SER A 47 2.75 -13.79 -0.89
CA SER A 47 3.04 -14.45 0.39
C SER A 47 1.84 -15.20 0.95
N MET A 48 0.62 -14.69 0.79
CA MET A 48 -0.59 -15.44 1.15
C MET A 48 -0.75 -16.69 0.29
N LEU A 49 -0.44 -16.60 -1.01
CA LEU A 49 -0.51 -17.74 -1.92
C LEU A 49 0.55 -18.80 -1.59
N GLN A 50 1.79 -18.40 -1.30
CA GLN A 50 2.82 -19.32 -0.81
C GLN A 50 2.41 -20.02 0.48
N ALA A 51 1.85 -19.29 1.45
CA ALA A 51 1.35 -19.91 2.66
C ALA A 51 0.17 -20.87 2.39
N ALA A 52 -0.65 -20.62 1.37
CA ALA A 52 -1.69 -21.56 0.95
C ALA A 52 -1.12 -22.82 0.28
N ASP A 53 -0.07 -22.68 -0.54
CA ASP A 53 0.63 -23.80 -1.17
C ASP A 53 1.35 -24.71 -0.15
N GLU A 54 1.70 -24.17 1.02
CA GLU A 54 2.20 -24.93 2.18
C GLU A 54 1.12 -25.78 2.88
N GLY A 55 -0.13 -25.76 2.38
CA GLY A 55 -1.24 -26.56 2.90
C GLY A 55 -1.96 -25.95 4.10
N LEU A 56 -1.66 -24.69 4.45
CA LEU A 56 -2.35 -23.98 5.53
C LEU A 56 -3.82 -23.71 5.15
N SER A 57 -4.68 -23.64 6.17
CA SER A 57 -6.06 -23.21 5.96
C SER A 57 -6.08 -21.76 5.48
N LEU A 58 -7.12 -21.37 4.74
CA LEU A 58 -7.19 -20.07 4.10
C LEU A 58 -7.01 -18.90 5.09
N HIS A 59 -7.58 -19.03 6.29
CA HIS A 59 -7.43 -18.06 7.36
C HIS A 59 -5.98 -18.01 7.90
N GLU A 60 -5.33 -19.16 8.08
CA GLU A 60 -3.93 -19.23 8.50
C GLU A 60 -2.98 -18.65 7.44
N SER A 61 -3.24 -18.90 6.15
CA SER A 61 -2.43 -18.34 5.06
C SER A 61 -2.50 -16.81 5.01
N ILE A 62 -3.67 -16.21 5.31
CA ILE A 62 -3.82 -14.75 5.41
C ILE A 62 -2.98 -14.21 6.57
N ILE A 63 -3.15 -14.78 7.77
CA ILE A 63 -2.42 -14.34 8.96
C ILE A 63 -0.91 -14.46 8.74
N ARG A 64 -0.47 -15.61 8.23
CA ARG A 64 0.95 -15.88 8.00
C ARG A 64 1.54 -14.94 6.95
N GLY A 65 0.83 -14.72 5.84
CA GLY A 65 1.24 -13.76 4.81
C GLY A 65 1.35 -12.34 5.34
N CYS A 66 0.40 -11.91 6.18
CA CYS A 66 0.45 -10.61 6.85
C CYS A 66 1.62 -10.50 7.84
N GLU A 67 1.84 -11.50 8.68
CA GLU A 67 2.92 -11.51 9.68
C GLU A 67 4.31 -11.40 9.04
N ILE A 68 4.54 -12.16 7.95
CA ILE A 68 5.81 -12.13 7.20
C ILE A 68 6.06 -10.76 6.58
N ARG A 69 5.01 -10.06 6.13
CA ARG A 69 5.15 -8.80 5.39
C ARG A 69 5.01 -7.54 6.24
N PHE A 70 4.41 -7.63 7.42
CA PHE A 70 4.20 -6.50 8.32
C PHE A 70 5.52 -5.77 8.61
N ARG A 71 6.56 -6.51 9.02
CA ARG A 71 7.88 -5.93 9.33
C ARG A 71 8.54 -5.27 8.10
N PRO A 72 8.71 -5.97 6.95
CA PRO A 72 9.24 -5.36 5.73
C PRO A 72 8.52 -4.09 5.27
N ILE A 73 7.18 -4.08 5.31
CA ILE A 73 6.38 -2.93 4.84
C ILE A 73 6.59 -1.72 5.75
N ILE A 74 6.59 -1.90 7.08
CA ILE A 74 6.81 -0.80 8.01
C ILE A 74 8.23 -0.25 7.90
N VAL A 75 9.23 -1.13 7.82
CA VAL A 75 10.64 -0.70 7.70
C VAL A 75 10.85 0.10 6.42
N SER A 76 10.31 -0.35 5.28
CA SER A 76 10.46 0.39 4.02
C SER A 76 9.76 1.74 4.05
N ALA A 77 8.57 1.84 4.68
CA ALA A 77 7.87 3.11 4.86
C ALA A 77 8.68 4.08 5.73
N ILE A 78 9.22 3.62 6.86
CA ILE A 78 10.06 4.44 7.76
C ILE A 78 11.32 4.91 7.04
N VAL A 79 12.03 4.03 6.35
CA VAL A 79 13.24 4.36 5.59
C VAL A 79 12.95 5.42 4.54
N ALA A 80 11.85 5.27 3.78
CA ALA A 80 11.45 6.25 2.79
C ALA A 80 11.11 7.60 3.43
N ILE A 81 10.32 7.62 4.50
CA ILE A 81 9.94 8.87 5.19
C ILE A 81 11.19 9.61 5.68
N ILE A 82 12.13 8.91 6.34
CA ILE A 82 13.37 9.50 6.82
C ILE A 82 14.22 10.01 5.65
N GLY A 83 14.34 9.24 4.57
CA GLY A 83 15.10 9.63 3.38
C GLY A 83 14.53 10.86 2.66
N PHE A 84 13.21 11.01 2.63
CA PHE A 84 12.53 12.15 2.00
C PHE A 84 12.33 13.36 2.92
N LEU A 85 12.51 13.20 4.24
CA LEU A 85 12.36 14.29 5.22
C LEU A 85 13.20 15.54 4.92
N PRO A 86 14.52 15.45 4.65
CA PRO A 86 15.32 16.64 4.32
C PRO A 86 14.88 17.29 3.00
N ALA A 87 14.49 16.49 2.00
CA ALA A 87 13.98 17.00 0.73
C ALA A 87 12.64 17.74 0.87
N ALA A 88 11.77 17.26 1.79
CA ALA A 88 10.48 17.90 2.08
C ALA A 88 10.62 19.26 2.78
N LEU A 89 11.73 19.47 3.50
CA LEU A 89 12.03 20.67 4.30
C LEU A 89 13.08 21.59 3.66
N SER A 90 13.72 21.21 2.55
CA SER A 90 14.77 22.00 1.90
C SER A 90 14.26 23.39 1.49
N HIS A 91 15.05 24.46 1.67
CA HIS A 91 14.73 25.85 1.24
C HIS A 91 15.69 26.40 0.19
N GLY A 92 16.63 25.58 -0.29
CA GLY A 92 17.64 26.00 -1.27
C GLY A 92 17.17 25.94 -2.72
N ILE A 93 18.12 26.16 -3.63
CA ILE A 93 17.93 26.04 -5.08
C ILE A 93 17.41 24.62 -5.41
N GLY A 94 16.34 24.53 -6.22
CA GLY A 94 15.69 23.27 -6.58
C GLY A 94 14.61 22.77 -5.60
N ALA A 95 14.37 23.48 -4.49
CA ALA A 95 13.34 23.13 -3.52
C ALA A 95 11.92 23.11 -4.12
N GLU A 96 11.65 23.91 -5.16
CA GLU A 96 10.36 23.93 -5.85
C GLU A 96 9.99 22.59 -6.52
N ILE A 97 10.99 21.79 -6.87
CA ILE A 97 10.82 20.46 -7.47
C ILE A 97 10.81 19.38 -6.39
N GLN A 98 11.76 19.45 -5.45
CA GLN A 98 11.98 18.40 -4.46
C GLN A 98 10.90 18.34 -3.37
N ARG A 99 10.44 19.50 -2.87
CA ARG A 99 9.43 19.55 -1.80
C ARG A 99 8.11 18.88 -2.19
N PRO A 100 7.45 19.25 -3.30
CA PRO A 100 6.16 18.64 -3.65
C PRO A 100 6.30 17.14 -3.92
N LEU A 101 7.38 16.70 -4.57
CA LEU A 101 7.67 15.29 -4.76
C LEU A 101 7.79 14.55 -3.42
N ALA A 102 8.64 15.03 -2.52
CA ALA A 102 8.90 14.40 -1.23
C ALA A 102 7.64 14.35 -0.34
N ARG A 103 6.86 15.44 -0.32
CA ARG A 103 5.63 15.54 0.48
C ARG A 103 4.55 14.58 0.00
N VAL A 104 4.38 14.43 -1.32
CA VAL A 104 3.45 13.45 -1.91
C VAL A 104 3.87 12.03 -1.53
N VAL A 105 5.16 11.71 -1.64
CA VAL A 105 5.67 10.38 -1.31
C VAL A 105 5.45 10.05 0.17
N ILE A 106 5.83 10.96 1.07
CA ILE A 106 5.63 10.79 2.51
C ILE A 106 4.13 10.61 2.83
N GLY A 107 3.27 11.50 2.36
CA GLY A 107 1.82 11.43 2.60
C GLY A 107 1.16 10.18 2.03
N GLY A 108 1.54 9.82 0.81
CA GLY A 108 1.06 8.63 0.12
C GLY A 108 1.45 7.35 0.84
N LEU A 109 2.69 7.25 1.35
CA LEU A 109 3.16 6.08 2.10
C LEU A 109 2.53 5.99 3.49
N ILE A 110 2.38 7.10 4.21
CA ILE A 110 1.74 7.12 5.54
C ILE A 110 0.29 6.67 5.45
N SER A 111 -0.45 7.13 4.44
CA SER A 111 -1.84 6.70 4.20
C SER A 111 -1.91 5.25 3.73
N SER A 112 -1.13 4.90 2.71
CA SER A 112 -1.30 3.62 2.02
C SER A 112 -0.71 2.43 2.76
N THR A 113 0.29 2.62 3.62
CA THR A 113 0.94 1.52 4.36
C THR A 113 -0.01 0.80 5.33
N PRO A 114 -0.62 1.48 6.31
CA PRO A 114 -1.56 0.83 7.23
C PRO A 114 -2.81 0.33 6.51
N LEU A 115 -3.30 1.06 5.50
CA LEU A 115 -4.43 0.60 4.71
C LEU A 115 -4.11 -0.64 3.88
N THR A 116 -2.90 -0.75 3.32
CA THR A 116 -2.48 -1.97 2.59
C THR A 116 -2.50 -3.18 3.50
N LEU A 117 -2.03 -3.03 4.75
CA LEU A 117 -2.00 -4.11 5.73
C LEU A 117 -3.38 -4.46 6.32
N LEU A 118 -4.33 -3.53 6.34
CA LEU A 118 -5.70 -3.75 6.86
C LEU A 118 -6.71 -4.15 5.77
N VAL A 119 -6.68 -3.46 4.63
CA VAL A 119 -7.67 -3.60 3.55
C VAL A 119 -7.42 -4.88 2.74
N LEU A 120 -6.17 -5.26 2.46
CA LEU A 120 -5.92 -6.52 1.73
C LEU A 120 -6.41 -7.77 2.45
N PRO A 121 -6.08 -8.03 3.73
CA PRO A 121 -6.54 -9.23 4.40
C PRO A 121 -8.06 -9.27 4.51
N ALA A 122 -8.70 -8.15 4.85
CA ALA A 122 -10.16 -8.06 4.93
C ALA A 122 -10.85 -8.40 3.58
N ILE A 123 -10.28 -7.92 2.46
CA ILE A 123 -10.83 -8.21 1.13
C ILE A 123 -10.55 -9.64 0.70
N TYR A 124 -9.36 -10.18 0.99
CA TYR A 124 -9.04 -11.58 0.68
C TYR A 124 -9.94 -12.54 1.46
N GLU A 125 -10.25 -12.23 2.72
CA GLU A 125 -11.25 -12.94 3.51
C GLU A 125 -12.64 -12.85 2.89
N LEU A 126 -13.08 -11.67 2.45
CA LEU A 126 -14.39 -11.49 1.81
C LEU A 126 -14.52 -12.27 0.48
N LEU A 127 -13.49 -12.22 -0.37
CA LEU A 127 -13.44 -12.92 -1.66
C LEU A 127 -13.39 -14.44 -1.48
N SER A 128 -12.64 -14.92 -0.49
CA SER A 128 -12.55 -16.36 -0.20
C SER A 128 -13.83 -16.93 0.39
N GLN A 129 -14.48 -16.22 1.32
CA GLN A 129 -15.79 -16.60 1.84
C GLN A 129 -16.85 -16.72 0.72
N ASN A 130 -16.77 -15.84 -0.30
CA ASN A 130 -17.66 -15.90 -1.45
C ASN A 130 -17.38 -17.11 -2.37
N ARG A 131 -16.11 -17.54 -2.45
CA ARG A 131 -15.69 -18.73 -3.21
C ARG A 131 -16.13 -20.03 -2.53
N GLU A 132 -16.02 -20.13 -1.21
CA GLU A 132 -16.49 -21.28 -0.44
C GLU A 132 -18.02 -21.43 -0.50
N ARG A 133 -18.76 -20.32 -0.42
CA ARG A 133 -20.23 -20.33 -0.58
C ARG A 133 -20.66 -20.82 -1.96
N SER A 134 -19.92 -20.47 -3.01
CA SER A 134 -20.21 -20.92 -4.38
C SER A 134 -19.87 -22.40 -4.61
N GLY A 135 -18.80 -22.91 -3.98
CA GLY A 135 -18.44 -24.33 -4.00
C GLY A 135 -19.45 -25.23 -3.27
N LYS A 136 -19.98 -24.78 -2.13
CA LYS A 136 -21.03 -25.52 -1.39
C LYS A 136 -22.36 -25.57 -2.16
N LYS A 137 -22.71 -24.52 -2.91
CA LYS A 137 -23.96 -24.48 -3.70
C LYS A 137 -23.95 -25.47 -4.87
N ARG A 138 -22.78 -25.73 -5.47
CA ARG A 138 -22.62 -26.66 -6.61
C ARG A 138 -22.59 -28.14 -6.18
N ARG A 139 -22.17 -28.44 -4.95
CA ARG A 139 -22.20 -29.79 -4.36
C ARG A 139 -23.55 -30.21 -3.78
N ARG A 140 -24.49 -29.28 -3.60
CA ARG A 140 -25.84 -29.57 -3.06
C ARG A 140 -26.90 -29.78 -4.16
N ASN A 141 -26.54 -29.54 -5.41
CA ASN A 141 -27.38 -29.72 -6.60
C ASN A 141 -26.93 -30.93 -7.46
N LEU A 142 -26.10 -31.81 -6.87
CA LEU A 142 -25.66 -33.11 -7.39
C LEU A 142 -26.03 -34.15 -6.33
#